data_AF-A0A176WPY8-F1
#
_entry.id   AF-A0A176WPY8-F1
#
_cell.length_a   1.000
_cell.length_b   1.000
_cell.length_c   1.000
_cell.angle_alpha   90.00
_cell.angle_beta   90.00
_cell.angle_gamma   90.00
#
_symmetry.space_group_name_H-M   'P 1'
#
loop_
_entity.id
_entity.type
_entity.pdbx_description
1 polymer ?
#
loop_
_entity_poly.entity_id
_entity_poly.type
_entity_poly.pdbx_seq_one_letter_code
_entity_poly.pdbx_strand_id
1 'polypeptide(L)'
;MTTAIKPPGGRPKGLRFMVWVIGSVCMIMCVQLWVYERKWSEHHPDDPGTNTFKSQNASQSAEDEGAGLLEVRVRAVDESSTLREILEAVSMCAADPGAEVQADTAECLEKLLVEYPALRTLQPAPRLEAQDDQEAAQQRRRIEALEAQIAGLSRMLQASTDFRELKDTRRPGLSDGDIGWFMSDVLLPPAGGTGGRPEMFEFPSALSEGRILCFLGNDTSDGTKNRYGLAFKDYLPSGATLLPGLTLVADNYWDYNNIWHGMSALLGFVSWRVAEDCARPSRLLLFHWGELVPALGAWIDNVLHAAFGARLPVERLEQASAAPVCLERAVVSRRGLGGMSVPHMNAMFRAVRCRARKFCAIPVPGAPAARDGIRLTLLVRSGARSLANVTDVTAILSDECSKVALCQLEVSSIADLSFCDQVALMSRTDVLVSTHGAQLTNMMFMSEGGYVMEMMPKGWLEFAGVGQYIYTWLAEWTRLKHEGIWRDTDGPDCPFDASETLKCFFFFKDIDVGLNRTHLALWTAQTLQKAQLDKQQQQEAATADLNHTQIAAAADALGGGSCPCDHVDSLEHVSPVDEEA
;
A
#
# COMPACT_ATOMS: atom_id res chain seq x y z
N MET A 1 -33.01 -53.36 -22.74
CA MET A 1 -31.78 -52.99 -23.44
C MET A 1 -31.94 -51.56 -23.93
N THR A 2 -31.01 -50.74 -23.47
CA THR A 2 -30.90 -49.27 -23.47
C THR A 2 -31.34 -48.52 -24.72
N THR A 3 -32.22 -47.55 -24.49
CA THR A 3 -32.58 -46.42 -25.37
C THR A 3 -31.51 -45.33 -25.33
N ALA A 4 -31.19 -44.77 -26.50
CA ALA A 4 -30.33 -43.61 -26.66
C ALA A 4 -31.14 -42.48 -27.32
N ILE A 5 -31.52 -41.46 -26.54
CA ILE A 5 -31.92 -40.14 -27.03
C ILE A 5 -31.32 -39.09 -26.07
N LYS A 6 -30.53 -38.20 -26.63
CA LYS A 6 -29.79 -37.11 -25.97
C LYS A 6 -30.71 -35.88 -25.80
N PRO A 7 -30.75 -35.19 -24.64
CA PRO A 7 -31.21 -33.82 -24.57
C PRO A 7 -30.12 -32.84 -24.10
N PRO A 8 -30.30 -31.53 -24.35
CA PRO A 8 -29.23 -30.56 -24.53
C PRO A 8 -28.77 -29.89 -23.23
N GLY A 9 -27.46 -29.66 -23.15
CA GLY A 9 -26.84 -28.81 -22.15
C GLY A 9 -26.91 -27.34 -22.54
N GLY A 10 -27.50 -26.53 -21.65
CA GLY A 10 -27.45 -25.07 -21.69
C GLY A 10 -27.91 -24.54 -20.33
N ARG A 11 -26.98 -24.04 -19.50
CA ARG A 11 -27.32 -23.35 -18.25
C ARG A 11 -27.94 -21.99 -18.59
N PRO A 12 -29.03 -21.56 -17.92
CA PRO A 12 -29.70 -20.30 -18.24
C PRO A 12 -28.87 -19.11 -17.75
N LYS A 13 -28.42 -18.27 -18.69
CA LYS A 13 -27.79 -16.96 -18.43
C LYS A 13 -28.72 -15.97 -17.68
N GLY A 14 -30.02 -16.28 -17.57
CA GLY A 14 -31.03 -15.41 -16.97
C GLY A 14 -30.90 -15.20 -15.46
N LEU A 15 -30.38 -16.18 -14.70
CA LEU A 15 -30.32 -16.04 -13.24
C LEU A 15 -29.20 -15.07 -12.80
N ARG A 16 -28.07 -15.03 -13.52
CA ARG A 16 -27.00 -14.04 -13.32
C ARG A 16 -27.45 -12.63 -13.72
N PHE A 17 -28.28 -12.51 -14.75
CA PHE A 17 -28.87 -11.23 -15.18
C PHE A 17 -29.87 -10.68 -14.16
N MET A 18 -30.73 -11.54 -13.60
CA MET A 18 -31.76 -11.12 -12.65
C MET A 18 -31.20 -10.66 -11.30
N VAL A 19 -30.14 -11.31 -10.80
CA VAL A 19 -29.41 -10.88 -9.59
C VAL A 19 -28.70 -9.53 -9.81
N TRP A 20 -28.18 -9.28 -11.02
CA TRP A 20 -27.55 -8.01 -11.40
C TRP A 20 -28.55 -6.85 -11.48
N VAL A 21 -29.76 -7.12 -11.99
CA VAL A 21 -30.85 -6.12 -12.08
C VAL A 21 -31.37 -5.73 -10.69
N ILE A 22 -31.57 -6.69 -9.79
CA ILE A 22 -32.09 -6.41 -8.43
C ILE A 22 -31.06 -5.61 -7.61
N GLY A 23 -29.77 -5.94 -7.72
CA GLY A 23 -28.70 -5.17 -7.05
C GLY A 23 -28.59 -3.72 -7.54
N SER A 24 -28.79 -3.49 -8.85
CA SER A 24 -28.69 -2.16 -9.45
C SER A 24 -29.88 -1.26 -9.09
N VAL A 25 -31.09 -1.81 -8.98
CA VAL A 25 -32.29 -1.06 -8.55
C VAL A 25 -32.20 -0.62 -7.09
N CYS A 26 -31.70 -1.47 -6.19
CA CYS A 26 -31.47 -1.09 -4.79
C CYS A 26 -30.42 0.03 -4.67
N MET A 27 -29.37 -0.01 -5.48
CA MET A 27 -28.32 1.03 -5.45
C MET A 27 -28.85 2.40 -5.90
N ILE A 28 -29.70 2.43 -6.94
CA ILE A 28 -30.33 3.68 -7.42
C ILE A 28 -31.26 4.28 -6.35
N MET A 29 -32.03 3.44 -5.64
CA MET A 29 -32.93 3.93 -4.58
C MET A 29 -32.16 4.45 -3.36
N CYS A 30 -31.06 3.82 -2.96
CA CYS A 30 -30.22 4.29 -1.85
C CYS A 30 -29.53 5.63 -2.17
N VAL A 31 -29.06 5.82 -3.41
CA VAL A 31 -28.45 7.09 -3.85
C VAL A 31 -29.49 8.21 -3.93
N GLN A 32 -30.72 7.91 -4.38
CA GLN A 32 -31.81 8.90 -4.38
C GLN A 32 -32.24 9.30 -2.96
N LEU A 33 -32.28 8.35 -2.02
CA LEU A 33 -32.56 8.63 -0.61
C LEU A 33 -31.46 9.48 0.05
N TRP A 34 -30.18 9.21 -0.26
CA TRP A 34 -29.07 10.00 0.27
C TRP A 34 -29.01 11.44 -0.31
N VAL A 35 -29.27 11.60 -1.62
CA VAL A 35 -29.38 12.95 -2.23
C VAL A 35 -30.57 13.72 -1.64
N TYR A 36 -31.65 13.03 -1.28
CA TYR A 36 -32.82 13.62 -0.64
C TYR A 36 -32.52 14.06 0.81
N GLU A 37 -31.89 13.22 1.62
CA GLU A 37 -31.50 13.57 3.00
C GLU A 37 -30.46 14.69 3.05
N ARG A 38 -29.49 14.69 2.13
CA ARG A 38 -28.47 15.74 2.09
C ARG A 38 -29.07 17.10 1.72
N LYS A 39 -29.94 17.14 0.70
CA LYS A 39 -30.71 18.35 0.35
C LYS A 39 -31.68 18.79 1.44
N TRP A 40 -32.27 17.85 2.18
CA TRP A 40 -33.14 18.15 3.32
C TRP A 40 -32.38 18.83 4.45
N SER A 41 -31.18 18.32 4.80
CA SER A 41 -30.32 18.90 5.86
C SER A 41 -29.78 20.29 5.50
N GLU A 42 -29.55 20.56 4.20
CA GLU A 42 -29.10 21.87 3.71
C GLU A 42 -30.21 22.93 3.75
N HIS A 43 -31.49 22.52 3.77
CA HIS A 43 -32.64 23.45 3.79
C HIS A 43 -33.30 23.62 5.18
N HIS A 44 -32.95 22.78 6.16
CA HIS A 44 -33.54 22.81 7.51
C HIS A 44 -32.49 22.55 8.61
N PRO A 45 -31.52 23.46 8.83
CA PRO A 45 -30.43 23.28 9.79
C PRO A 45 -30.87 23.26 11.27
N ASP A 46 -32.14 23.60 11.57
CA ASP A 46 -32.64 23.79 12.94
C ASP A 46 -33.68 22.74 13.40
N ASP A 47 -33.73 21.53 12.79
CA ASP A 47 -34.62 20.45 13.26
C ASP A 47 -33.90 19.52 14.27
N PRO A 48 -34.18 19.59 15.58
CA PRO A 48 -33.46 18.85 16.61
C PRO A 48 -34.13 17.49 16.83
N GLY A 49 -33.95 16.57 15.89
CA GLY A 49 -34.79 15.37 15.87
C GLY A 49 -34.15 14.13 15.28
N THR A 50 -32.88 13.82 15.54
CA THR A 50 -32.32 12.43 15.42
C THR A 50 -30.86 12.38 15.87
N ASN A 51 -30.62 12.39 17.18
CA ASN A 51 -29.34 11.93 17.73
C ASN A 51 -29.52 11.42 19.16
N THR A 52 -30.12 10.24 19.31
CA THR A 52 -30.09 9.48 20.56
C THR A 52 -29.91 7.99 20.28
N PHE A 53 -28.67 7.58 20.12
CA PHE A 53 -28.22 6.24 20.53
C PHE A 53 -26.96 6.43 21.38
N LYS A 54 -27.18 6.78 22.65
CA LYS A 54 -26.14 6.76 23.68
C LYS A 54 -25.93 5.31 24.10
N SER A 55 -24.73 4.79 23.87
CA SER A 55 -24.19 3.63 24.58
C SER A 55 -24.08 3.97 26.07
N GLN A 56 -24.92 3.35 26.90
CA GLN A 56 -24.71 3.30 28.34
C GLN A 56 -23.74 2.16 28.65
N ASN A 57 -22.62 2.48 29.29
CA ASN A 57 -21.94 1.60 30.25
C ASN A 57 -20.97 2.44 31.08
N ALA A 58 -21.30 2.63 32.36
CA ALA A 58 -20.34 2.58 33.48
C ALA A 58 -21.04 2.81 34.83
N SER A 59 -20.56 2.00 35.80
CA SER A 59 -20.53 2.19 37.25
C SER A 59 -21.69 1.68 38.12
N GLN A 60 -21.39 0.64 38.92
CA GLN A 60 -21.48 0.58 40.40
C GLN A 60 -20.92 -0.79 40.87
N SER A 61 -19.78 -0.83 41.58
CA SER A 61 -19.59 -1.04 43.05
C SER A 61 -19.84 -2.51 43.49
N ALA A 62 -19.10 -3.17 44.39
CA ALA A 62 -18.08 -2.83 45.38
C ALA A 62 -17.31 -4.10 45.83
N GLU A 63 -16.20 -3.88 46.56
CA GLU A 63 -15.64 -4.54 47.78
C GLU A 63 -16.17 -5.95 48.17
N ASP A 64 -15.44 -6.93 48.71
CA ASP A 64 -14.27 -6.95 49.61
C ASP A 64 -13.76 -8.42 49.80
N GLU A 65 -12.67 -8.59 50.56
CA GLU A 65 -12.13 -9.79 51.26
C GLU A 65 -11.04 -10.69 50.61
N GLY A 66 -9.93 -10.85 51.35
CA GLY A 66 -9.25 -12.14 51.45
C GLY A 66 -7.71 -12.17 51.34
N ALA A 67 -7.01 -11.65 52.36
CA ALA A 67 -5.57 -11.84 52.53
C ALA A 67 -5.17 -13.29 52.84
N GLY A 68 -4.01 -13.72 52.34
CA GLY A 68 -3.40 -15.04 52.65
C GLY A 68 -1.96 -15.14 52.17
N LEU A 69 -1.04 -14.43 52.85
CA LEU A 69 0.42 -14.58 52.73
C LEU A 69 0.88 -15.87 53.42
N LEU A 70 1.71 -16.67 52.74
CA LEU A 70 2.49 -17.74 53.37
C LEU A 70 3.99 -17.42 53.24
N GLU A 71 4.54 -16.95 54.35
CA GLU A 71 5.94 -16.62 54.58
C GLU A 71 6.68 -17.89 55.01
N VAL A 72 7.70 -18.33 54.26
CA VAL A 72 8.60 -19.42 54.68
C VAL A 72 9.93 -18.81 55.10
N ARG A 73 10.19 -18.83 56.41
CA ARG A 73 11.47 -18.46 57.04
C ARG A 73 12.51 -19.55 56.79
N VAL A 74 13.61 -19.19 56.11
CA VAL A 74 14.87 -19.94 56.13
C VAL A 74 15.68 -19.49 57.36
N ARG A 75 15.94 -20.41 58.30
CA ARG A 75 16.96 -20.21 59.35
C ARG A 75 18.32 -20.60 58.78
N ALA A 76 19.18 -19.61 58.60
CA ALA A 76 20.62 -19.80 58.45
C ALA A 76 21.20 -20.31 59.78
N VAL A 77 21.98 -21.38 59.73
CA VAL A 77 22.94 -21.76 60.77
C VAL A 77 24.33 -21.57 60.18
N ASP A 78 25.18 -20.96 61.00
CA ASP A 78 26.49 -20.41 60.71
C ASP A 78 27.56 -21.53 60.60
N GLU A 79 27.88 -21.96 59.38
CA GLU A 79 28.97 -22.92 59.06
C GLU A 79 30.07 -22.27 58.18
N SER A 80 30.13 -20.93 58.10
CA SER A 80 30.94 -20.26 57.08
C SER A 80 32.42 -20.04 57.44
N SER A 81 32.82 -20.13 58.72
CA SER A 81 34.22 -19.88 59.12
C SER A 81 35.10 -21.12 58.93
N THR A 82 34.66 -22.29 59.41
CA THR A 82 35.45 -23.53 59.34
C THR A 82 35.60 -24.04 57.90
N LEU A 83 34.55 -23.91 57.08
CA LEU A 83 34.59 -24.35 55.68
C LEU A 83 35.54 -23.48 54.85
N ARG A 84 35.66 -22.20 55.19
CA ARG A 84 36.51 -21.23 54.51
C ARG A 84 37.99 -21.44 54.84
N GLU A 85 38.31 -21.75 56.09
CA GLU A 85 39.68 -22.14 56.48
C GLU A 85 40.14 -23.44 55.79
N ILE A 86 39.25 -24.43 55.66
CA ILE A 86 39.55 -25.69 54.96
C ILE A 86 39.74 -25.45 53.45
N LEU A 87 38.90 -24.62 52.82
CA LEU A 87 39.02 -24.29 51.40
C LEU A 87 40.28 -23.47 51.08
N GLU A 88 40.70 -22.56 51.97
CA GLU A 88 41.98 -21.85 51.84
C GLU A 88 43.17 -22.81 51.96
N ALA A 89 43.15 -23.75 52.91
CA ALA A 89 44.22 -24.73 53.08
C ALA A 89 44.35 -25.70 51.88
N VAL A 90 43.22 -26.13 51.29
CA VAL A 90 43.21 -26.98 50.09
C VAL A 90 43.67 -26.21 48.84
N SER A 91 43.31 -24.93 48.73
CA SER A 91 43.76 -24.03 47.65
C SER A 91 45.28 -23.85 47.67
N MET A 92 45.89 -23.77 48.86
CA MET A 92 47.35 -23.66 49.01
C MET A 92 48.12 -24.89 48.50
N CYS A 93 47.55 -26.10 48.57
CA CYS A 93 48.17 -27.30 47.98
C CYS A 93 48.03 -27.36 46.44
N ALA A 94 47.15 -26.54 45.83
CA ALA A 94 46.82 -26.62 44.40
C ALA A 94 47.47 -25.51 43.54
N ALA A 95 48.17 -24.55 44.15
CA ALA A 95 48.68 -23.37 43.47
C ALA A 95 50.21 -23.42 43.22
N ASP A 96 50.65 -24.29 42.31
CA ASP A 96 51.84 -24.01 41.49
C ASP A 96 51.67 -24.67 40.09
N PRO A 97 51.44 -23.92 39.00
CA PRO A 97 51.18 -24.50 37.69
C PRO A 97 52.43 -25.02 36.95
N GLY A 98 53.56 -25.23 37.63
CA GLY A 98 54.88 -25.32 37.01
C GLY A 98 55.78 -26.54 37.31
N ALA A 99 55.30 -27.63 37.90
CA ALA A 99 56.14 -28.82 38.15
C ALA A 99 55.36 -30.15 38.00
N GLU A 100 56.05 -31.27 37.78
CA GLU A 100 55.47 -32.63 37.72
C GLU A 100 54.79 -33.00 39.05
N VAL A 101 53.51 -32.66 39.20
CA VAL A 101 52.73 -32.88 40.43
C VAL A 101 51.90 -34.17 40.33
N GLN A 102 52.51 -35.31 40.61
CA GLN A 102 51.77 -36.48 41.12
C GLN A 102 52.32 -37.00 42.46
N ALA A 103 53.54 -36.64 42.85
CA ALA A 103 54.13 -37.07 44.12
C ALA A 103 53.89 -36.08 45.28
N ASP A 104 53.83 -34.76 45.02
CA ASP A 104 53.77 -33.74 46.08
C ASP A 104 52.36 -33.49 46.66
N THR A 105 51.30 -33.74 45.87
CA THR A 105 49.92 -33.56 46.33
C THR A 105 49.49 -34.59 47.37
N ALA A 106 50.01 -35.81 47.29
CA ALA A 106 49.74 -36.86 48.27
C ALA A 106 50.40 -36.56 49.62
N GLU A 107 51.62 -36.01 49.61
CA GLU A 107 52.33 -35.62 50.84
C GLU A 107 51.71 -34.37 51.49
N CYS A 108 51.19 -33.42 50.69
CA CYS A 108 50.43 -32.27 51.19
C CYS A 108 49.12 -32.70 51.88
N LEU A 109 48.41 -33.68 51.29
CA LEU A 109 47.16 -34.20 51.84
C LEU A 109 47.36 -34.97 53.15
N GLU A 110 48.44 -35.76 53.28
CA GLU A 110 48.73 -36.48 54.52
C GLU A 110 49.06 -35.53 55.68
N LYS A 111 49.77 -34.42 55.43
CA LYS A 111 50.05 -33.41 56.46
C LYS A 111 48.77 -32.72 56.94
N LEU A 112 47.85 -32.39 56.03
CA LEU A 112 46.53 -31.83 56.36
C LEU A 112 45.65 -32.79 57.18
N LEU A 113 45.71 -34.09 56.90
CA LEU A 113 44.98 -35.12 57.66
C LEU A 113 45.55 -35.40 59.06
N VAL A 114 46.78 -34.97 59.34
CA VAL A 114 47.39 -35.02 60.68
C VAL A 114 47.04 -33.76 61.50
N GLU A 115 47.03 -32.59 60.86
CA GLU A 115 46.77 -31.30 61.51
C GLU A 115 45.28 -31.09 61.85
N TYR A 116 44.38 -31.70 61.08
CA TYR A 116 42.93 -31.63 61.26
C TYR A 116 42.31 -33.04 61.40
N PRO A 117 42.30 -33.65 62.60
CA PRO A 117 41.80 -35.01 62.81
C PRO A 117 40.32 -35.20 62.42
N ALA A 118 39.54 -34.12 62.38
CA ALA A 118 38.14 -34.11 61.93
C ALA A 118 37.97 -34.48 60.45
N LEU A 119 39.01 -34.37 59.62
CA LEU A 119 38.96 -34.78 58.21
C LEU A 119 39.06 -36.31 58.05
N ARG A 120 39.58 -37.06 59.03
CA ARG A 120 39.59 -38.55 58.99
C ARG A 120 38.20 -39.16 59.15
N THR A 121 37.24 -38.42 59.69
CA THR A 121 35.86 -38.90 59.85
C THR A 121 34.97 -38.68 58.62
N LEU A 122 35.49 -38.01 57.59
CA LEU A 122 34.88 -38.00 56.26
C LEU A 122 35.15 -39.36 55.60
N GLN A 123 34.43 -40.39 56.03
CA GLN A 123 34.30 -41.61 55.23
C GLN A 123 33.79 -41.24 53.83
N PRO A 124 34.22 -41.92 52.76
CA PRO A 124 33.56 -41.76 51.47
C PRO A 124 32.09 -42.09 51.68
N ALA A 125 31.24 -41.10 51.46
CA ALA A 125 29.80 -41.25 51.59
C ALA A 125 29.36 -42.47 50.75
N PRO A 126 28.47 -43.32 51.28
CA PRO A 126 27.97 -44.44 50.51
C PRO A 126 27.18 -43.89 49.30
N ARG A 127 27.75 -44.06 48.11
CA ARG A 127 27.07 -44.18 46.82
C ARG A 127 25.88 -43.20 46.61
N LEU A 128 26.20 -41.92 46.40
CA LEU A 128 25.26 -40.90 45.90
C LEU A 128 24.92 -41.05 44.40
N GLU A 129 25.57 -41.97 43.67
CA GLU A 129 25.35 -42.17 42.22
C GLU A 129 23.91 -42.60 41.88
N ALA A 130 23.27 -43.44 42.72
CA ALA A 130 21.95 -44.00 42.39
C ALA A 130 20.78 -43.02 42.63
N GLN A 131 20.94 -42.05 43.53
CA GLN A 131 19.92 -41.04 43.84
C GLN A 131 19.95 -39.91 42.80
N ASP A 132 21.15 -39.51 42.37
CA ASP A 132 21.37 -38.62 41.22
C ASP A 132 20.86 -39.25 39.92
N ASP A 133 21.06 -40.55 39.70
CA ASP A 133 20.55 -41.26 38.52
C ASP A 133 19.01 -41.32 38.48
N GLN A 134 18.36 -41.50 39.63
CA GLN A 134 16.90 -41.55 39.71
C GLN A 134 16.28 -40.16 39.54
N GLU A 135 16.88 -39.13 40.13
CA GLU A 135 16.45 -37.75 39.96
C GLU A 135 16.70 -37.26 38.52
N ALA A 136 17.86 -37.59 37.94
CA ALA A 136 18.17 -37.32 36.53
C ALA A 136 17.21 -38.07 35.59
N ALA A 137 16.86 -39.33 35.88
CA ALA A 137 15.87 -40.08 35.09
C ALA A 137 14.45 -39.51 35.24
N GLN A 138 14.10 -38.93 36.39
CA GLN A 138 12.84 -38.24 36.59
C GLN A 138 12.81 -36.89 35.85
N GLN A 139 13.90 -36.13 35.89
CA GLN A 139 14.06 -34.89 35.14
C GLN A 139 13.99 -35.14 33.63
N ARG A 140 14.67 -36.18 33.11
CA ARG A 140 14.58 -36.59 31.69
C ARG A 140 13.14 -36.91 31.28
N ARG A 141 12.41 -37.70 32.07
CA ARG A 141 10.99 -38.00 31.79
C ARG A 141 10.11 -36.74 31.81
N ARG A 142 10.41 -35.76 32.66
CA ARG A 142 9.71 -34.46 32.68
C ARG A 142 10.01 -33.65 31.42
N ILE A 143 11.27 -33.62 30.98
CA ILE A 143 11.68 -32.95 29.73
C ILE A 143 10.99 -33.59 28.54
N GLU A 144 11.04 -34.92 28.40
CA GLU A 144 10.36 -35.65 27.32
C GLU A 144 8.85 -35.40 27.31
N ALA A 145 8.21 -35.35 28.49
CA ALA A 145 6.79 -35.04 28.60
C ALA A 145 6.47 -33.59 28.18
N LEU A 146 7.32 -32.62 28.56
CA LEU A 146 7.19 -31.23 28.14
C LEU A 146 7.42 -31.08 26.63
N GLU A 147 8.42 -31.75 26.06
CA GLU A 147 8.68 -31.77 24.62
C GLU A 147 7.49 -32.35 23.85
N ALA A 148 6.89 -33.44 24.33
CA ALA A 148 5.69 -34.02 23.74
C ALA A 148 4.48 -33.06 23.82
N GLN A 149 4.32 -32.33 24.92
CA GLN A 149 3.28 -31.31 25.07
C GLN A 149 3.51 -30.12 24.13
N ILE A 150 4.73 -29.60 24.04
CA ILE A 150 5.12 -28.52 23.12
C ILE A 150 4.87 -28.95 21.67
N ALA A 151 5.26 -30.16 21.28
CA ALA A 151 4.99 -30.70 19.96
C ALA A 151 3.48 -30.86 19.68
N GLY A 152 2.70 -31.24 20.70
CA GLY A 152 1.23 -31.28 20.64
C GLY A 152 0.62 -29.90 20.37
N LEU A 153 1.01 -28.89 21.16
CA LEU A 153 0.58 -27.50 21.00
C LEU A 153 1.00 -26.93 19.65
N SER A 154 2.21 -27.24 19.19
CA SER A 154 2.72 -26.83 17.88
C SER A 154 1.80 -27.33 16.76
N ARG A 155 1.41 -28.60 16.78
CA ARG A 155 0.46 -29.16 15.80
C ARG A 155 -0.91 -28.52 15.87
N MET A 156 -1.40 -28.20 17.07
CA MET A 156 -2.67 -27.49 17.24
C MET A 156 -2.62 -26.09 16.63
N LEU A 157 -1.53 -25.35 16.82
CA LEU A 157 -1.32 -24.03 16.23
C LEU A 157 -1.20 -24.09 14.71
N GLN A 158 -0.50 -25.08 14.17
CA GLN A 158 -0.43 -25.28 12.72
C GLN A 158 -1.81 -25.58 12.12
N ALA A 159 -2.63 -26.37 12.83
CA ALA A 159 -4.00 -26.71 12.41
C ALA A 159 -5.02 -25.60 12.68
N SER A 160 -4.69 -24.58 13.48
CA SER A 160 -5.63 -23.51 13.84
C SER A 160 -5.78 -22.42 12.77
N THR A 161 -5.01 -22.49 11.68
CA THR A 161 -5.12 -21.50 10.60
C THR A 161 -6.42 -21.69 9.84
N ASP A 162 -7.34 -20.75 10.04
CA ASP A 162 -8.64 -20.70 9.36
C ASP A 162 -8.52 -19.93 8.04
N PHE A 163 -8.76 -20.60 6.92
CA PHE A 163 -8.71 -20.00 5.57
C PHE A 163 -10.09 -19.54 5.13
N ARG A 164 -10.21 -18.24 4.92
CA ARG A 164 -11.45 -17.55 4.55
C ARG A 164 -11.42 -17.11 3.09
N GLU A 165 -12.61 -16.93 2.52
CA GLU A 165 -12.74 -16.41 1.16
C GLU A 165 -12.05 -15.05 1.05
N LEU A 166 -11.18 -14.90 0.05
CA LEU A 166 -10.48 -13.63 -0.17
C LEU A 166 -11.46 -12.51 -0.52
N LYS A 167 -12.56 -12.90 -1.20
CA LYS A 167 -13.65 -12.01 -1.56
C LYS A 167 -15.01 -12.55 -1.11
N ASP A 168 -15.77 -11.73 -0.38
CA ASP A 168 -17.17 -12.02 -0.08
C ASP A 168 -18.07 -11.54 -1.23
N THR A 169 -18.46 -12.47 -2.10
CA THR A 169 -19.33 -12.15 -3.25
C THR A 169 -20.76 -11.77 -2.87
N ARG A 170 -21.16 -11.93 -1.61
CA ARG A 170 -22.47 -11.49 -1.09
C ARG A 170 -22.51 -9.98 -0.82
N ARG A 171 -21.35 -9.31 -0.77
CA ARG A 171 -21.22 -7.85 -0.60
C ARG A 171 -20.57 -7.24 -1.84
N PRO A 172 -21.36 -6.79 -2.84
CA PRO A 172 -20.81 -6.12 -4.00
C PRO A 172 -20.28 -4.73 -3.58
N GLY A 173 -18.98 -4.67 -3.23
CA GLY A 173 -18.30 -3.50 -2.68
C GLY A 173 -18.22 -2.30 -3.63
N LEU A 174 -19.30 -1.51 -3.69
CA LEU A 174 -19.41 -0.32 -4.53
C LEU A 174 -19.99 0.91 -3.81
N SER A 175 -20.40 0.81 -2.55
CA SER A 175 -20.81 1.99 -1.75
C SER A 175 -19.64 2.60 -1.00
N ASP A 176 -19.65 3.92 -0.83
CA ASP A 176 -18.67 4.65 -0.02
C ASP A 176 -18.53 3.99 1.36
N GLY A 177 -17.31 3.56 1.67
CA GLY A 177 -16.98 2.93 2.95
C GLY A 177 -16.96 1.41 2.95
N ASP A 178 -17.36 0.71 1.89
CA ASP A 178 -17.43 -0.75 1.90
C ASP A 178 -16.04 -1.41 1.80
N ILE A 179 -15.42 -1.64 2.97
CA ILE A 179 -14.26 -2.53 3.17
C ILE A 179 -14.66 -4.00 3.21
N GLY A 180 -15.96 -4.30 3.04
CA GLY A 180 -16.54 -5.62 3.24
C GLY A 180 -16.28 -6.62 2.12
N TRP A 181 -15.49 -6.27 1.10
CA TRP A 181 -15.34 -7.12 -0.09
C TRP A 181 -13.97 -7.80 -0.23
N PHE A 182 -12.85 -7.21 0.20
CA PHE A 182 -11.52 -7.84 0.17
C PHE A 182 -10.94 -7.96 1.57
N MET A 183 -10.61 -9.17 2.00
CA MET A 183 -10.15 -9.47 3.38
C MET A 183 -11.07 -8.85 4.45
N SER A 184 -12.37 -9.01 4.27
CA SER A 184 -13.41 -8.28 5.00
C SER A 184 -13.54 -8.63 6.48
N ASP A 185 -13.13 -9.83 6.87
CA ASP A 185 -13.10 -10.26 8.26
C ASP A 185 -11.91 -9.68 9.04
N VAL A 186 -10.96 -9.05 8.33
CA VAL A 186 -9.93 -8.24 8.96
C VAL A 186 -10.56 -6.91 9.37
N LEU A 187 -11.25 -6.95 10.51
CA LEU A 187 -11.87 -5.80 11.19
C LEU A 187 -10.84 -4.93 11.93
N LEU A 188 -9.58 -5.03 11.57
CA LEU A 188 -8.52 -4.27 12.19
C LEU A 188 -8.75 -2.78 11.85
N PRO A 189 -8.62 -1.85 12.82
CA PRO A 189 -8.47 -0.45 12.47
C PRO A 189 -7.18 -0.31 11.63
N PRO A 190 -7.16 0.51 10.57
CA PRO A 190 -5.94 0.76 9.80
C PRO A 190 -4.81 1.21 10.72
N ALA A 191 -3.58 0.79 10.44
CA ALA A 191 -2.43 1.43 11.06
C ALA A 191 -2.41 2.91 10.61
N GLY A 192 -2.57 3.85 11.55
CA GLY A 192 -2.45 5.29 11.28
C GLY A 192 -3.75 6.07 10.95
N GLY A 193 -4.90 5.64 11.46
CA GLY A 193 -6.22 6.28 11.25
C GLY A 193 -6.42 7.73 11.73
N THR A 194 -5.38 8.48 12.08
CA THR A 194 -5.48 9.88 12.53
C THR A 194 -4.48 10.74 11.76
N GLY A 195 -4.86 11.24 10.58
CA GLY A 195 -4.02 12.19 9.85
C GLY A 195 -4.22 12.27 8.34
N GLY A 196 -5.13 11.50 7.76
CA GLY A 196 -5.37 11.51 6.31
C GLY A 196 -4.27 10.82 5.49
N ARG A 197 -3.58 9.84 6.09
CA ARG A 197 -2.66 8.88 5.44
C ARG A 197 -3.45 7.76 4.73
N PRO A 198 -2.84 7.01 3.79
CA PRO A 198 -3.52 5.86 3.20
C PRO A 198 -3.79 4.78 4.24
N GLU A 199 -4.92 4.08 4.10
CA GLU A 199 -5.26 2.91 4.91
C GLU A 199 -4.35 1.73 4.55
N MET A 200 -3.49 1.34 5.49
CA MET A 200 -2.55 0.24 5.35
C MET A 200 -2.67 -0.74 6.52
N PHE A 201 -2.61 -2.03 6.22
CA PHE A 201 -2.60 -3.12 7.22
C PHE A 201 -1.27 -3.85 7.19
N GLU A 202 -0.58 -3.86 8.32
CA GLU A 202 0.71 -4.51 8.44
C GLU A 202 0.60 -5.88 9.10
N PHE A 203 1.36 -6.83 8.60
CA PHE A 203 1.50 -8.18 9.13
C PHE A 203 2.98 -8.57 9.16
N PRO A 204 3.48 -9.18 10.25
CA PRO A 204 2.85 -9.25 11.55
C PRO A 204 2.74 -7.87 12.21
N SER A 205 1.81 -7.71 13.13
CA SER A 205 1.56 -6.47 13.88
C SER A 205 0.85 -6.76 15.19
N ALA A 206 0.76 -5.77 16.08
CA ALA A 206 -0.06 -5.88 17.28
C ALA A 206 -1.54 -6.18 16.94
N LEU A 207 -2.05 -5.63 15.83
CA LEU A 207 -3.41 -5.84 15.34
C LEU A 207 -3.64 -7.29 14.88
N SER A 208 -2.64 -7.92 14.29
CA SER A 208 -2.70 -9.34 13.92
C SER A 208 -2.23 -10.27 15.04
N GLU A 209 -1.97 -9.76 16.26
CA GLU A 209 -1.42 -10.52 17.39
C GLU A 209 -0.10 -11.25 17.03
N GLY A 210 0.73 -10.62 16.18
CA GLY A 210 1.99 -11.21 15.71
C GLY A 210 1.85 -12.28 14.63
N ARG A 211 0.64 -12.54 14.13
CA ARG A 211 0.40 -13.50 13.04
C ARG A 211 0.76 -12.90 11.68
N ILE A 212 1.26 -13.74 10.79
CA ILE A 212 1.57 -13.41 9.41
C ILE A 212 0.42 -13.79 8.47
N LEU A 213 0.42 -13.17 7.29
CA LEU A 213 -0.61 -13.38 6.28
C LEU A 213 -0.28 -14.56 5.36
N CYS A 214 -1.22 -15.47 5.17
CA CYS A 214 -1.11 -16.62 4.28
C CYS A 214 -2.22 -16.62 3.23
N PHE A 215 -1.91 -17.16 2.06
CA PHE A 215 -2.81 -17.32 0.92
C PHE A 215 -2.92 -18.78 0.50
N LEU A 216 -4.10 -19.15 0.00
CA LEU A 216 -4.38 -20.45 -0.60
C LEU A 216 -5.18 -20.24 -1.88
N GLY A 217 -4.78 -20.89 -2.97
CA GLY A 217 -5.30 -20.65 -4.32
C GLY A 217 -4.49 -19.62 -5.12
N ASN A 218 -4.55 -19.75 -6.44
CA ASN A 218 -3.89 -18.86 -7.41
C ASN A 218 -4.74 -18.65 -8.68
N ASP A 219 -6.07 -18.73 -8.56
CA ASP A 219 -6.96 -18.63 -9.72
C ASP A 219 -6.99 -17.19 -10.25
N THR A 220 -6.75 -17.03 -11.54
CA THR A 220 -6.68 -15.73 -12.23
C THR A 220 -7.98 -15.36 -12.96
N SER A 221 -9.07 -16.09 -12.69
CA SER A 221 -10.35 -15.98 -13.41
C SER A 221 -11.60 -16.17 -12.54
N ASP A 222 -11.44 -16.70 -11.34
CA ASP A 222 -12.49 -16.89 -10.35
C ASP A 222 -11.96 -16.61 -8.95
N GLY A 223 -12.10 -15.35 -8.52
CA GLY A 223 -11.58 -14.88 -7.23
C GLY A 223 -12.19 -15.56 -6.00
N THR A 224 -13.31 -16.29 -6.15
CA THR A 224 -13.92 -17.07 -5.06
C THR A 224 -13.10 -18.29 -4.65
N LYS A 225 -12.18 -18.72 -5.53
CA LYS A 225 -11.28 -19.86 -5.26
C LYS A 225 -10.01 -19.46 -4.52
N ASN A 226 -9.77 -18.16 -4.36
CA ASN A 226 -8.63 -17.66 -3.61
C ASN A 226 -9.06 -17.35 -2.17
N ARG A 227 -8.18 -17.68 -1.23
CA ARG A 227 -8.44 -17.60 0.21
C ARG A 227 -7.25 -16.98 0.94
N TYR A 228 -7.52 -16.42 2.11
CA TYR A 228 -6.48 -15.92 3.02
C TYR A 228 -6.67 -16.46 4.44
N GLY A 229 -5.60 -16.48 5.22
CA GLY A 229 -5.59 -16.88 6.62
C GLY A 229 -4.46 -16.21 7.39
N LEU A 230 -4.52 -16.27 8.72
CA LEU A 230 -3.48 -15.74 9.61
C LEU A 230 -2.84 -16.89 10.40
N ALA A 231 -1.51 -16.97 10.39
CA ALA A 231 -0.75 -18.02 11.07
C ALA A 231 0.41 -17.44 11.88
N PHE A 232 0.88 -18.15 12.92
CA PHE A 232 2.13 -17.77 13.59
C PHE A 232 3.33 -18.20 12.75
N LYS A 233 4.36 -17.35 12.65
CA LYS A 233 5.54 -17.60 11.81
C LYS A 233 6.22 -18.94 12.11
N ASP A 234 6.30 -19.32 13.38
CA ASP A 234 6.96 -20.56 13.83
C ASP A 234 6.04 -21.79 13.76
N TYR A 235 4.75 -21.59 13.44
CA TYR A 235 3.72 -22.62 13.42
C TYR A 235 2.86 -22.52 12.14
N LEU A 236 3.52 -22.49 10.99
CA LEU A 236 2.84 -22.39 9.69
C LEU A 236 1.97 -23.63 9.40
N PRO A 237 0.89 -23.48 8.61
CA PRO A 237 0.10 -24.62 8.13
C PRO A 237 0.99 -25.70 7.49
N SER A 238 0.54 -26.95 7.58
CA SER A 238 1.30 -28.08 7.00
C SER A 238 1.55 -27.87 5.50
N GLY A 239 2.81 -28.08 5.08
CA GLY A 239 3.25 -27.89 3.69
C GLY A 239 3.36 -26.43 3.24
N ALA A 240 3.14 -25.46 4.12
CA ALA A 240 3.17 -24.06 3.74
C ALA A 240 4.58 -23.60 3.34
N THR A 241 4.63 -22.73 2.34
CA THR A 241 5.86 -22.04 1.92
C THR A 241 5.90 -20.65 2.54
N LEU A 242 7.00 -20.31 3.23
CA LEU A 242 7.23 -18.96 3.72
C LEU A 242 8.02 -18.15 2.68
N LEU A 243 7.45 -17.05 2.22
CA LEU A 243 8.11 -16.10 1.34
C LEU A 243 8.83 -15.03 2.19
N PRO A 244 10.17 -14.95 2.15
CA PRO A 244 10.93 -14.00 2.97
C PRO A 244 10.81 -12.57 2.44
N GLY A 245 11.06 -11.60 3.31
CA GLY A 245 11.02 -10.17 2.99
C GLY A 245 9.62 -9.56 3.03
N LEU A 246 9.53 -8.31 2.55
CA LEU A 246 8.29 -7.55 2.58
C LEU A 246 7.51 -7.69 1.27
N THR A 247 6.22 -7.98 1.37
CA THR A 247 5.29 -8.04 0.24
C THR A 247 4.23 -6.95 0.35
N LEU A 248 4.06 -6.15 -0.70
CA LEU A 248 2.92 -5.23 -0.78
C LEU A 248 1.73 -5.93 -1.44
N VAL A 249 0.56 -5.88 -0.81
CA VAL A 249 -0.64 -6.59 -1.26
C VAL A 249 -1.74 -5.60 -1.58
N ALA A 250 -2.32 -5.69 -2.77
CA ALA A 250 -3.44 -4.83 -3.16
C ALA A 250 -4.53 -5.63 -3.87
N ASP A 251 -5.78 -5.22 -3.68
CA ASP A 251 -6.89 -5.60 -4.52
C ASP A 251 -7.50 -4.35 -5.16
N ASN A 252 -7.93 -4.48 -6.41
CA ASN A 252 -8.51 -3.38 -7.14
C ASN A 252 -9.83 -3.81 -7.76
N TYR A 253 -10.85 -2.96 -7.64
CA TYR A 253 -12.13 -3.19 -8.29
C TYR A 253 -11.99 -3.10 -9.82
N TRP A 254 -10.98 -2.37 -10.29
CA TRP A 254 -10.68 -2.22 -11.71
C TRP A 254 -9.37 -2.94 -12.07
N ASP A 255 -9.09 -3.08 -13.36
CA ASP A 255 -7.83 -3.69 -13.81
C ASP A 255 -6.61 -2.79 -13.51
N TYR A 256 -5.39 -3.35 -13.62
CA TYR A 256 -4.13 -2.60 -13.46
C TYR A 256 -3.50 -2.16 -14.80
N ASN A 257 -4.17 -2.40 -15.93
CA ASN A 257 -3.69 -2.02 -17.26
C ASN A 257 -4.06 -0.57 -17.60
N ASN A 258 -5.25 -0.15 -17.20
CA ASN A 258 -5.69 1.22 -17.28
C ASN A 258 -4.89 2.09 -16.31
N ILE A 259 -4.26 3.13 -16.83
CA ILE A 259 -3.31 3.93 -16.06
C ILE A 259 -3.94 4.69 -14.88
N TRP A 260 -5.21 5.13 -15.00
CA TRP A 260 -5.94 5.74 -13.89
C TRP A 260 -6.19 4.73 -12.76
N HIS A 261 -6.66 3.54 -13.13
CA HIS A 261 -6.97 2.47 -12.19
C HIS A 261 -5.71 2.00 -11.45
N GLY A 262 -4.65 1.66 -12.19
CA GLY A 262 -3.38 1.23 -11.60
C GLY A 262 -2.76 2.30 -10.69
N MET A 263 -2.79 3.58 -11.11
CA MET A 263 -2.35 4.71 -10.29
C MET A 263 -3.13 4.79 -8.98
N SER A 264 -4.46 4.78 -9.06
CA SER A 264 -5.35 4.92 -7.90
C SER A 264 -5.22 3.77 -6.89
N ALA A 265 -4.88 2.57 -7.36
CA ALA A 265 -4.71 1.39 -6.51
C ALA A 265 -3.35 1.36 -5.80
N LEU A 266 -2.28 1.77 -6.48
CA LEU A 266 -0.90 1.45 -6.06
C LEU A 266 -0.12 2.65 -5.53
N LEU A 267 -0.47 3.89 -5.86
CA LEU A 267 0.32 5.05 -5.40
C LEU A 267 0.27 5.28 -3.89
N GLY A 268 -0.74 4.74 -3.20
CA GLY A 268 -0.75 4.71 -1.73
C GLY A 268 0.51 4.07 -1.14
N PHE A 269 1.11 3.09 -1.83
CA PHE A 269 2.37 2.48 -1.39
C PHE A 269 3.59 3.41 -1.50
N VAL A 270 3.56 4.40 -2.38
CA VAL A 270 4.61 5.41 -2.46
C VAL A 270 4.55 6.31 -1.22
N SER A 271 3.34 6.68 -0.79
CA SER A 271 3.13 7.41 0.47
C SER A 271 3.61 6.58 1.68
N TRP A 272 3.25 5.29 1.73
CA TRP A 272 3.75 4.36 2.76
C TRP A 272 5.28 4.27 2.76
N ARG A 273 5.92 4.10 1.59
CA ARG A 273 7.38 4.03 1.46
C ARG A 273 8.05 5.26 2.07
N VAL A 274 7.54 6.45 1.78
CA VAL A 274 8.12 7.70 2.30
C VAL A 274 7.96 7.80 3.82
N ALA A 275 6.87 7.27 4.38
CA ALA A 275 6.64 7.26 5.82
C ALA A 275 7.53 6.24 6.56
N GLU A 276 7.82 5.10 5.93
CA GLU A 276 8.59 3.99 6.50
C GLU A 276 10.09 4.07 6.13
N ASP A 277 10.68 5.26 6.27
CA ASP A 277 12.10 5.51 6.03
C ASP A 277 12.60 4.90 4.71
N CYS A 278 11.79 5.06 3.67
CA CYS A 278 12.12 4.65 2.31
C CYS A 278 12.28 3.15 2.08
N ALA A 279 11.71 2.34 2.96
CA ALA A 279 11.71 0.89 2.90
C ALA A 279 11.35 0.35 1.50
N ARG A 280 12.13 -0.64 1.03
CA ARG A 280 11.90 -1.31 -0.24
C ARG A 280 11.24 -2.67 -0.05
N PRO A 281 10.12 -2.94 -0.73
CA PRO A 281 9.50 -4.25 -0.72
C PRO A 281 10.26 -5.21 -1.63
N SER A 282 10.15 -6.50 -1.35
CA SER A 282 10.71 -7.56 -2.17
C SER A 282 9.83 -7.92 -3.36
N ARG A 283 8.50 -7.72 -3.25
CA ARG A 283 7.52 -8.08 -4.28
C ARG A 283 6.15 -7.41 -4.08
N LEU A 284 5.35 -7.47 -5.13
CA LEU A 284 3.93 -7.14 -5.14
C LEU A 284 3.10 -8.43 -5.20
N LEU A 285 1.94 -8.46 -4.54
CA LEU A 285 0.91 -9.48 -4.72
C LEU A 285 -0.41 -8.77 -5.02
N LEU A 286 -0.97 -9.02 -6.20
CA LEU A 286 -2.03 -8.19 -6.74
C LEU A 286 -3.26 -9.02 -7.04
N PHE A 287 -4.42 -8.47 -6.69
CA PHE A 287 -5.71 -9.05 -6.98
C PHE A 287 -6.60 -8.05 -7.74
N HIS A 288 -7.46 -8.59 -8.58
CA HIS A 288 -8.57 -7.89 -9.20
C HIS A 288 -9.83 -8.71 -8.91
N TRP A 289 -10.75 -8.20 -8.10
CA TRP A 289 -11.92 -8.98 -7.69
C TRP A 289 -11.56 -10.28 -6.96
N GLY A 290 -10.45 -10.29 -6.23
CA GLY A 290 -9.89 -11.49 -5.61
C GLY A 290 -9.27 -12.48 -6.59
N GLU A 291 -9.32 -12.22 -7.90
CA GLU A 291 -8.60 -12.99 -8.93
C GLU A 291 -7.13 -12.56 -8.92
N LEU A 292 -6.22 -13.53 -8.97
CA LEU A 292 -4.79 -13.24 -8.96
C LEU A 292 -4.38 -12.52 -10.25
N VAL A 293 -3.64 -11.42 -10.10
CA VAL A 293 -3.12 -10.63 -11.22
C VAL A 293 -1.64 -10.93 -11.42
N PRO A 294 -1.24 -11.58 -12.52
CA PRO A 294 0.13 -12.05 -12.71
C PRO A 294 1.09 -10.99 -13.27
N ALA A 295 0.58 -9.82 -13.69
CA ALA A 295 1.36 -8.74 -14.30
C ALA A 295 0.66 -7.38 -14.17
N LEU A 296 1.48 -6.32 -14.13
CA LEU A 296 1.05 -4.93 -14.18
C LEU A 296 1.00 -4.41 -15.63
N GLY A 297 0.20 -3.36 -15.85
CA GLY A 297 0.33 -2.54 -17.05
C GLY A 297 1.71 -1.85 -17.09
N ALA A 298 2.32 -1.80 -18.28
CA ALA A 298 3.68 -1.27 -18.45
C ALA A 298 3.87 0.17 -17.92
N TRP A 299 2.83 1.00 -17.99
CA TRP A 299 2.90 2.37 -17.49
C TRP A 299 3.03 2.42 -15.97
N ILE A 300 2.15 1.71 -15.22
CA ILE A 300 2.19 1.75 -13.75
C ILE A 300 3.41 1.01 -13.19
N ASP A 301 3.86 -0.04 -13.88
CA ASP A 301 5.12 -0.72 -13.56
C ASP A 301 6.33 0.24 -13.64
N ASN A 302 6.42 1.07 -14.69
CA ASN A 302 7.46 2.10 -14.79
C ASN A 302 7.33 3.19 -13.72
N VAL A 303 6.11 3.61 -13.38
CA VAL A 303 5.87 4.56 -12.27
C VAL A 303 6.37 4.00 -10.95
N LEU A 304 6.06 2.73 -10.65
CA LEU A 304 6.53 2.07 -9.43
C LEU A 304 8.03 1.85 -9.46
N HIS A 305 8.62 1.46 -10.60
CA HIS A 305 10.06 1.34 -10.74
C HIS A 305 10.76 2.68 -10.41
N ALA A 306 10.29 3.78 -10.99
CA ALA A 306 10.81 5.10 -10.67
C ALA A 306 10.63 5.45 -9.19
N ALA A 307 9.46 5.17 -8.61
CA ALA A 307 9.13 5.51 -7.24
C ALA A 307 9.81 4.64 -6.18
N PHE A 308 10.16 3.39 -6.50
CA PHE A 308 10.80 2.41 -5.60
C PHE A 308 12.31 2.27 -5.83
N GLY A 309 12.83 2.80 -6.94
CA GLY A 309 14.24 2.71 -7.33
C GLY A 309 14.63 1.34 -7.90
N ALA A 310 13.71 0.39 -7.93
CA ALA A 310 13.89 -0.94 -8.51
C ALA A 310 12.55 -1.47 -9.02
N ARG A 311 12.60 -2.36 -10.02
CA ARG A 311 11.41 -3.05 -10.53
C ARG A 311 10.96 -4.09 -9.52
N LEU A 312 9.69 -4.04 -9.14
CA LEU A 312 9.12 -4.97 -8.16
C LEU A 312 8.52 -6.18 -8.88
N PRO A 313 8.96 -7.41 -8.57
CA PRO A 313 8.34 -8.60 -9.17
C PRO A 313 6.91 -8.77 -8.65
N VAL A 314 6.01 -9.24 -9.53
CA VAL A 314 4.64 -9.61 -9.18
C VAL A 314 4.58 -11.09 -8.86
N GLU A 315 4.20 -11.42 -7.64
CA GLU A 315 4.06 -12.77 -7.12
C GLU A 315 2.87 -13.50 -7.77
N ARG A 316 3.09 -14.77 -8.14
CA ARG A 316 2.12 -15.60 -8.86
C ARG A 316 1.55 -16.75 -8.03
N LEU A 317 2.04 -16.93 -6.80
CA LEU A 317 1.54 -17.93 -5.86
C LEU A 317 1.46 -19.33 -6.50
N GLU A 318 2.45 -19.72 -7.30
CA GLU A 318 2.43 -21.00 -8.04
C GLU A 318 2.19 -22.20 -7.10
N GLN A 319 2.82 -22.18 -5.92
CA GLN A 319 2.68 -23.20 -4.88
C GLN A 319 1.33 -23.16 -4.15
N ALA A 320 0.61 -22.02 -4.18
CA ALA A 320 -0.66 -21.85 -3.47
C ALA A 320 -1.80 -22.73 -4.01
N SER A 321 -1.62 -23.33 -5.18
CA SER A 321 -2.56 -24.31 -5.75
C SER A 321 -2.63 -25.62 -4.95
N ALA A 322 -1.56 -25.99 -4.23
CA ALA A 322 -1.44 -27.26 -3.53
C ALA A 322 -1.26 -27.10 -2.00
N ALA A 323 -0.60 -26.03 -1.56
CA ALA A 323 -0.36 -25.77 -0.15
C ALA A 323 -0.30 -24.26 0.13
N PRO A 324 -0.56 -23.78 1.36
CA PRO A 324 -0.55 -22.35 1.63
C PRO A 324 0.79 -21.66 1.36
N VAL A 325 0.73 -20.39 0.96
CA VAL A 325 1.89 -19.53 0.82
C VAL A 325 1.77 -18.38 1.83
N CYS A 326 2.71 -18.28 2.75
CA CYS A 326 2.72 -17.29 3.82
C CYS A 326 3.78 -16.22 3.57
N LEU A 327 3.50 -14.99 3.96
CA LEU A 327 4.37 -13.83 3.74
C LEU A 327 5.09 -13.49 5.05
N GLU A 328 6.41 -13.43 5.05
CA GLU A 328 7.16 -13.06 6.26
C GLU A 328 6.75 -11.69 6.80
N ARG A 329 6.59 -10.72 5.89
CA ARG A 329 5.99 -9.41 6.17
C ARG A 329 5.05 -9.02 5.03
N ALA A 330 3.93 -8.38 5.36
CA ALA A 330 3.00 -7.87 4.38
C ALA A 330 2.46 -6.49 4.76
N VAL A 331 2.25 -5.62 3.77
CA VAL A 331 1.49 -4.37 3.89
C VAL A 331 0.36 -4.43 2.88
N VAL A 332 -0.88 -4.40 3.37
CA VAL A 332 -2.09 -4.55 2.55
C VAL A 332 -2.79 -3.20 2.39
N SER A 333 -3.07 -2.83 1.13
CA SER A 333 -3.94 -1.70 0.78
C SER A 333 -5.29 -2.23 0.28
N ARG A 334 -6.39 -1.73 0.86
CA ARG A 334 -7.77 -2.10 0.46
C ARG A 334 -8.49 -1.01 -0.33
N ARG A 335 -8.08 0.24 -0.17
CA ARG A 335 -8.77 1.41 -0.71
C ARG A 335 -7.92 2.22 -1.70
N GLY A 336 -6.67 1.82 -1.93
CA GLY A 336 -5.72 2.59 -2.73
C GLY A 336 -5.57 4.00 -2.17
N LEU A 337 -6.02 4.98 -2.96
CA LEU A 337 -6.04 6.41 -2.61
C LEU A 337 -7.20 6.81 -1.67
N GLY A 338 -8.21 5.97 -1.46
CA GLY A 338 -9.36 6.29 -0.61
C GLY A 338 -8.97 6.61 0.84
N GLY A 339 -9.56 7.66 1.42
CA GLY A 339 -9.34 8.08 2.80
C GLY A 339 -8.13 9.00 3.02
N MET A 340 -7.30 9.24 2.01
CA MET A 340 -6.20 10.20 2.10
C MET A 340 -6.70 11.65 2.03
N SER A 341 -6.08 12.52 2.82
CA SER A 341 -6.30 13.97 2.76
C SER A 341 -5.63 14.58 1.53
N VAL A 342 -6.19 15.68 1.00
CA VAL A 342 -5.61 16.42 -0.13
C VAL A 342 -4.14 16.82 0.12
N PRO A 343 -3.71 17.32 1.30
CA PRO A 343 -2.30 17.61 1.55
C PRO A 343 -1.38 16.38 1.42
N HIS A 344 -1.82 15.21 1.89
CA HIS A 344 -1.05 13.96 1.74
C HIS A 344 -1.01 13.49 0.28
N MET A 345 -2.11 13.65 -0.45
CA MET A 345 -2.13 13.40 -1.90
C MET A 345 -1.11 14.28 -2.63
N ASN A 346 -1.11 15.57 -2.33
CA ASN A 346 -0.19 16.53 -2.93
C ASN A 346 1.27 16.14 -2.68
N ALA A 347 1.61 15.76 -1.44
CA ALA A 347 2.96 15.31 -1.09
C ALA A 347 3.37 14.03 -1.83
N MET A 348 2.46 13.04 -1.89
CA MET A 348 2.69 11.79 -2.61
C MET A 348 2.90 12.02 -4.11
N PHE A 349 2.01 12.77 -4.78
CA PHE A 349 2.15 13.07 -6.21
C PHE A 349 3.40 13.90 -6.51
N ARG A 350 3.80 14.82 -5.62
CA ARG A 350 5.09 15.52 -5.73
C ARG A 350 6.27 14.55 -5.67
N ALA A 351 6.25 13.59 -4.74
CA ALA A 351 7.29 12.56 -4.64
C ALA A 351 7.37 11.71 -5.91
N VAL A 352 6.22 11.20 -6.38
CA VAL A 352 6.12 10.41 -7.62
C VAL A 352 6.66 11.19 -8.82
N ARG A 353 6.24 12.45 -8.99
CA ARG A 353 6.70 13.32 -10.07
C ARG A 353 8.21 13.56 -10.02
N CYS A 354 8.74 13.86 -8.84
CA CYS A 354 10.18 14.06 -8.67
C CYS A 354 10.96 12.81 -9.08
N ARG A 355 10.54 11.65 -8.59
CA ARG A 355 11.17 10.36 -8.89
C ARG A 355 11.07 9.97 -10.35
N ALA A 356 9.92 10.15 -10.98
CA ALA A 356 9.74 9.90 -12.41
C ALA A 356 10.67 10.78 -13.26
N ARG A 357 10.78 12.08 -12.92
CA ARG A 357 11.71 13.00 -13.62
C ARG A 357 13.15 12.55 -13.45
N LYS A 358 13.58 12.21 -12.24
CA LYS A 358 14.93 11.70 -11.96
C LYS A 358 15.23 10.40 -12.70
N PHE A 359 14.31 9.44 -12.65
CA PHE A 359 14.41 8.17 -13.38
C PHE A 359 14.58 8.37 -14.89
N CYS A 360 13.90 9.37 -15.45
CA CYS A 360 13.99 9.71 -16.87
C CYS A 360 15.07 10.76 -17.20
N ALA A 361 15.99 11.07 -16.29
CA ALA A 361 17.03 12.10 -16.44
C ALA A 361 16.49 13.48 -16.87
N ILE A 362 15.25 13.79 -16.49
CA ILE A 362 14.63 15.09 -16.72
C ILE A 362 15.07 16.02 -15.57
N PRO A 363 15.60 17.22 -15.88
CA PRO A 363 15.98 18.17 -14.85
C PRO A 363 14.81 18.42 -13.89
N VAL A 364 15.02 18.10 -12.61
CA VAL A 364 14.07 18.47 -11.55
C VAL A 364 14.26 19.97 -11.33
N PRO A 365 13.23 20.81 -11.58
CA PRO A 365 13.38 22.23 -11.37
C PRO A 365 13.59 22.50 -9.87
N GLY A 366 14.80 22.90 -9.48
CA GLY A 366 15.11 23.41 -8.14
C GLY A 366 14.68 24.87 -7.92
N ALA A 367 14.18 25.50 -8.97
CA ALA A 367 13.54 26.80 -9.04
C ALA A 367 12.70 26.78 -10.33
N PRO A 368 11.70 27.67 -10.52
CA PRO A 368 11.11 27.86 -11.83
C PRO A 368 12.26 28.21 -12.78
N ALA A 369 12.71 27.25 -13.60
CA ALA A 369 13.53 27.58 -14.74
C ALA A 369 12.69 28.59 -15.51
N ALA A 370 13.13 29.85 -15.50
CA ALA A 370 12.52 30.97 -16.19
C ALA A 370 12.51 30.62 -17.68
N ARG A 371 11.51 29.85 -18.09
CA ARG A 371 11.23 29.59 -19.49
C ARG A 371 10.43 30.78 -19.94
N ASP A 372 11.04 31.58 -20.80
CA ASP A 372 10.38 32.69 -21.46
C ASP A 372 9.35 32.10 -22.44
N GLY A 373 8.09 31.98 -22.00
CA GLY A 373 6.98 31.54 -22.84
C GLY A 373 6.07 30.45 -22.25
N ILE A 374 5.00 30.13 -22.98
CA ILE A 374 3.96 29.15 -22.60
C ILE A 374 4.05 27.92 -23.49
N ARG A 375 4.04 26.73 -22.91
CA ARG A 375 3.95 25.45 -23.61
C ARG A 375 2.53 24.93 -23.56
N LEU A 376 1.82 25.08 -24.67
CA LEU A 376 0.48 24.52 -24.87
C LEU A 376 0.64 23.12 -25.47
N THR A 377 0.08 22.10 -24.84
CA THR A 377 0.15 20.72 -25.33
C THR A 377 -1.25 20.21 -25.64
N LEU A 378 -1.47 19.78 -26.88
CA LEU A 378 -2.64 18.97 -27.25
C LEU A 378 -2.26 17.49 -27.18
N LEU A 379 -2.75 16.79 -26.16
CA LEU A 379 -2.58 15.35 -26.02
C LEU A 379 -3.74 14.63 -26.71
N VAL A 380 -3.47 14.07 -27.88
CA VAL A 380 -4.44 13.30 -28.66
C VAL A 380 -4.43 11.83 -28.25
N ARG A 381 -5.54 11.15 -28.52
CA ARG A 381 -5.72 9.72 -28.30
C ARG A 381 -6.35 9.08 -29.54
N SER A 382 -6.15 7.77 -29.68
CA SER A 382 -6.89 6.92 -30.61
C SER A 382 -8.01 6.14 -29.90
N GLY A 383 -9.00 5.71 -30.67
CA GLY A 383 -10.15 4.94 -30.17
C GLY A 383 -11.15 5.79 -29.38
N ALA A 384 -11.89 5.15 -28.47
CA ALA A 384 -12.98 5.78 -27.72
C ALA A 384 -12.66 7.20 -27.22
N ARG A 385 -13.48 8.19 -27.59
CA ARG A 385 -13.32 9.61 -27.22
C ARG A 385 -12.15 10.30 -27.91
N SER A 386 -11.75 9.85 -29.09
CA SER A 386 -10.88 10.65 -29.96
C SER A 386 -11.55 11.96 -30.35
N LEU A 387 -10.75 12.94 -30.77
CA LEU A 387 -11.29 14.16 -31.38
C LEU A 387 -11.76 13.83 -32.79
N ALA A 388 -12.99 14.22 -33.13
CA ALA A 388 -13.54 14.03 -34.48
C ALA A 388 -12.72 14.77 -35.55
N ASN A 389 -12.10 15.89 -35.19
CA ASN A 389 -11.28 16.69 -36.11
C ASN A 389 -10.05 17.29 -35.41
N VAL A 390 -8.98 16.48 -35.32
CA VAL A 390 -7.71 16.89 -34.71
C VAL A 390 -7.08 18.09 -35.44
N THR A 391 -7.19 18.14 -36.77
CA THR A 391 -6.61 19.21 -37.59
C THR A 391 -7.22 20.57 -37.23
N ASP A 392 -8.54 20.65 -37.13
CA ASP A 392 -9.24 21.88 -36.79
C ASP A 392 -8.99 22.32 -35.35
N VAL A 393 -8.98 21.38 -34.41
CA VAL A 393 -8.60 21.65 -33.00
C VAL A 393 -7.19 22.22 -32.95
N THR A 394 -6.24 21.59 -33.65
CA THR A 394 -4.84 22.03 -33.72
C THR A 394 -4.73 23.43 -34.30
N ALA A 395 -5.46 23.73 -35.38
CA ALA A 395 -5.45 25.05 -36.00
C ALA A 395 -5.94 26.14 -35.03
N ILE A 396 -7.05 25.90 -34.31
CA ILE A 396 -7.58 26.85 -33.32
C ILE A 396 -6.59 27.08 -32.18
N LEU A 397 -6.03 26.01 -31.62
CA LEU A 397 -5.05 26.13 -30.53
C LEU A 397 -3.78 26.87 -31.00
N SER A 398 -3.34 26.63 -32.23
CA SER A 398 -2.19 27.31 -32.83
C SER A 398 -2.47 28.80 -33.02
N ASP A 399 -3.65 29.15 -33.53
CA ASP A 399 -4.06 30.54 -33.75
C ASP A 399 -4.11 31.31 -32.43
N GLU A 400 -4.69 30.75 -31.38
CA GLU A 400 -4.73 31.41 -30.06
C GLU A 400 -3.35 31.47 -29.40
N CYS A 401 -2.54 30.41 -29.52
CA CYS A 401 -1.17 30.40 -29.01
C CYS A 401 -0.31 31.48 -29.69
N SER A 402 -0.46 31.70 -31.00
CA SER A 402 0.29 32.72 -31.74
C SER A 402 0.08 34.16 -31.24
N LYS A 403 -1.02 34.42 -30.53
CA LYS A 403 -1.35 35.74 -29.95
C LYS A 403 -0.65 35.98 -28.61
N VAL A 404 -0.04 34.95 -28.02
CA VAL A 404 0.64 35.02 -26.72
C VAL A 404 2.15 34.95 -26.94
N ALA A 405 2.87 35.92 -26.39
CA ALA A 405 4.32 36.02 -26.55
C ALA A 405 5.01 34.71 -26.13
N LEU A 406 5.84 34.17 -27.04
CA LEU A 406 6.64 32.95 -26.84
C LEU A 406 5.80 31.71 -26.50
N CYS A 407 4.52 31.69 -26.85
CA CYS A 407 3.72 30.46 -26.77
C CYS A 407 4.12 29.48 -27.87
N GLN A 408 4.25 28.20 -27.53
CA GLN A 408 4.54 27.12 -28.47
C GLN A 408 3.54 25.98 -28.27
N LEU A 409 2.84 25.62 -29.35
CA LEU A 409 1.95 24.46 -29.39
C LEU A 409 2.76 23.19 -29.69
N GLU A 410 2.53 22.15 -28.90
CA GLU A 410 3.01 20.79 -29.14
C GLU A 410 1.82 19.84 -29.23
N VAL A 411 1.70 19.11 -30.33
CA VAL A 411 0.67 18.09 -30.52
C VAL A 411 1.33 16.72 -30.39
N SER A 412 0.78 15.85 -29.56
CA SER A 412 1.36 14.52 -29.32
C SER A 412 0.29 13.49 -29.04
N SER A 413 0.51 12.27 -29.52
CA SER A 413 -0.33 11.11 -29.23
C SER A 413 0.32 10.29 -28.12
N ILE A 414 -0.46 9.91 -27.09
CA ILE A 414 0.10 9.09 -26.00
C ILE A 414 0.60 7.72 -26.49
N ALA A 415 0.03 7.20 -27.58
CA ALA A 415 0.38 5.90 -28.14
C ALA A 415 1.79 5.87 -28.74
N ASP A 416 2.34 7.04 -29.09
CA ASP A 416 3.63 7.16 -29.77
C ASP A 416 4.77 7.48 -28.79
N LEU A 417 4.46 7.63 -27.49
CA LEU A 417 5.41 8.08 -26.48
C LEU A 417 5.83 6.94 -25.56
N SER A 418 7.14 6.76 -25.38
CA SER A 418 7.66 5.93 -24.29
C SER A 418 7.28 6.53 -22.93
N PHE A 419 7.42 5.77 -21.84
CA PHE A 419 7.17 6.30 -20.50
C PHE A 419 7.97 7.58 -20.21
N CYS A 420 9.27 7.60 -20.55
CA CYS A 420 10.10 8.78 -20.32
C CYS A 420 9.79 9.93 -21.27
N ASP A 421 9.32 9.67 -22.50
CA ASP A 421 8.83 10.74 -23.38
C ASP A 421 7.54 11.37 -22.83
N GLN A 422 6.66 10.57 -22.21
CA GLN A 422 5.47 11.07 -21.51
C GLN A 422 5.86 11.97 -20.32
N VAL A 423 6.80 11.52 -19.48
CA VAL A 423 7.32 12.33 -18.37
C VAL A 423 7.98 13.61 -18.88
N ALA A 424 8.78 13.52 -19.94
CA ALA A 424 9.45 14.66 -20.55
C ALA A 424 8.43 15.67 -21.10
N LEU A 425 7.40 15.21 -21.84
CA LEU A 425 6.34 16.05 -22.40
C LEU A 425 5.61 16.80 -21.30
N MET A 426 5.10 16.08 -20.31
CA MET A 426 4.33 16.69 -19.22
C MET A 426 5.20 17.62 -18.38
N SER A 427 6.49 17.32 -18.18
CA SER A 427 7.40 18.20 -17.43
C SER A 427 7.59 19.58 -18.05
N ARG A 428 7.37 19.71 -19.37
CA ARG A 428 7.47 20.96 -20.10
C ARG A 428 6.13 21.62 -20.41
N THR A 429 5.02 20.90 -20.30
CA THR A 429 3.67 21.43 -20.53
C THR A 429 3.25 22.41 -19.43
N ASP A 430 2.78 23.59 -19.84
CA ASP A 430 2.17 24.59 -18.95
C ASP A 430 0.64 24.52 -19.00
N VAL A 431 0.08 24.28 -20.20
CA VAL A 431 -1.35 24.11 -20.44
C VAL A 431 -1.56 22.80 -21.22
N LEU A 432 -2.28 21.86 -20.62
CA LEU A 432 -2.62 20.57 -21.22
C LEU A 432 -4.06 20.59 -21.72
N VAL A 433 -4.26 20.30 -23.00
CA VAL A 433 -5.56 20.12 -23.65
C VAL A 433 -5.71 18.66 -24.03
N SER A 434 -6.79 18.00 -23.60
CA SER A 434 -7.05 16.60 -23.93
C SER A 434 -8.53 16.29 -23.85
N THR A 435 -8.95 15.22 -24.53
CA THR A 435 -10.26 14.60 -24.24
C THR A 435 -10.19 13.80 -22.95
N HIS A 436 -11.34 13.61 -22.30
CA HIS A 436 -11.48 12.77 -21.12
C HIS A 436 -11.07 11.33 -21.44
N GLY A 437 -10.23 10.76 -20.59
CA GLY A 437 -9.94 9.34 -20.58
C GLY A 437 -8.60 9.04 -19.97
N ALA A 438 -8.29 7.74 -19.82
CA ALA A 438 -7.17 7.26 -19.00
C ALA A 438 -5.85 8.00 -19.24
N GLN A 439 -5.54 8.37 -20.49
CA GLN A 439 -4.31 9.06 -20.86
C GLN A 439 -4.09 10.39 -20.13
N LEU A 440 -5.18 11.06 -19.72
CA LEU A 440 -5.15 12.35 -19.01
C LEU A 440 -4.57 12.21 -17.59
N THR A 441 -4.44 10.99 -17.06
CA THR A 441 -3.68 10.68 -15.84
C THR A 441 -2.23 11.16 -15.91
N ASN A 442 -1.64 11.26 -17.12
CA ASN A 442 -0.28 11.78 -17.31
C ASN A 442 -0.09 13.22 -16.81
N MET A 443 -1.16 13.99 -16.60
CA MET A 443 -1.07 15.32 -15.99
C MET A 443 -0.29 15.31 -14.66
N MET A 444 -0.26 14.19 -13.93
CA MET A 444 0.47 14.09 -12.66
C MET A 444 1.97 14.42 -12.79
N PHE A 445 2.55 14.28 -13.99
CA PHE A 445 3.95 14.61 -14.28
C PHE A 445 4.19 16.10 -14.60
N MET A 446 3.13 16.88 -14.83
CA MET A 446 3.21 18.33 -15.03
C MET A 446 3.73 19.05 -13.80
N SER A 447 4.36 20.21 -14.00
CA SER A 447 4.78 21.05 -12.87
C SER A 447 3.56 21.65 -12.17
N GLU A 448 3.64 21.83 -10.84
CA GLU A 448 2.55 22.46 -10.06
C GLU A 448 2.20 23.83 -10.63
N GLY A 449 0.92 24.20 -10.58
CA GLY A 449 0.39 25.47 -11.07
C GLY A 449 0.03 25.49 -12.55
N GLY A 450 0.34 24.43 -13.31
CA GLY A 450 -0.09 24.24 -14.70
C GLY A 450 -1.61 24.07 -14.85
N TYR A 451 -2.10 24.19 -16.08
CA TYR A 451 -3.52 24.22 -16.40
C TYR A 451 -3.95 22.99 -17.20
N VAL A 452 -5.17 22.52 -16.98
CA VAL A 452 -5.78 21.39 -17.70
C VAL A 452 -7.12 21.82 -18.28
N MET A 453 -7.26 21.61 -19.58
CA MET A 453 -8.49 21.80 -20.36
C MET A 453 -8.99 20.42 -20.81
N GLU A 454 -10.14 20.02 -20.28
CA GLU A 454 -10.72 18.71 -20.54
C GLU A 454 -11.96 18.79 -21.44
N MET A 455 -11.99 17.94 -22.47
CA MET A 455 -13.11 17.85 -23.42
C MET A 455 -13.82 16.50 -23.32
N MET A 456 -15.15 16.50 -23.41
CA MET A 456 -15.96 15.29 -23.29
C MET A 456 -16.89 15.09 -24.49
N PRO A 457 -17.13 13.84 -24.91
CA PRO A 457 -18.15 13.56 -25.92
C PRO A 457 -19.54 13.89 -25.38
N LYS A 458 -20.50 14.10 -26.30
CA LYS A 458 -21.91 14.28 -25.96
C LYS A 458 -22.44 13.06 -25.19
N GLY A 459 -23.34 13.28 -24.23
CA GLY A 459 -24.14 12.21 -23.62
C GLY A 459 -23.41 11.29 -22.63
N TRP A 460 -22.08 11.38 -22.52
CA TRP A 460 -21.31 10.49 -21.65
C TRP A 460 -21.57 10.78 -20.17
N LEU A 461 -21.88 12.03 -19.84
CA LEU A 461 -21.97 12.55 -18.48
C LEU A 461 -23.25 12.17 -17.75
N GLU A 462 -24.33 12.07 -18.50
CA GLU A 462 -25.64 11.65 -18.07
C GLU A 462 -25.58 10.25 -17.44
N PHE A 463 -24.54 9.47 -17.75
CA PHE A 463 -24.41 8.09 -17.30
C PHE A 463 -23.07 7.73 -16.63
N ALA A 464 -22.05 8.59 -16.66
CA ALA A 464 -20.72 8.28 -16.13
C ALA A 464 -20.57 8.34 -14.59
N GLY A 465 -21.59 8.84 -13.88
CA GLY A 465 -21.56 8.95 -12.41
C GLY A 465 -20.39 9.78 -11.90
N VAL A 466 -19.71 9.31 -10.85
CA VAL A 466 -18.54 9.98 -10.24
C VAL A 466 -17.31 10.05 -11.16
N GLY A 467 -17.24 9.17 -12.18
CA GLY A 467 -16.11 9.08 -13.10
C GLY A 467 -15.84 10.37 -13.89
N GLN A 468 -16.82 11.26 -13.99
CA GLN A 468 -16.68 12.55 -14.67
C GLN A 468 -15.80 13.57 -13.94
N TYR A 469 -15.55 13.39 -12.65
CA TYR A 469 -14.82 14.37 -11.82
C TYR A 469 -13.38 13.96 -11.52
N ILE A 470 -12.95 12.78 -11.97
CA ILE A 470 -11.68 12.19 -11.58
C ILE A 470 -10.48 13.07 -11.95
N TYR A 471 -10.54 13.79 -13.07
CA TYR A 471 -9.45 14.65 -13.51
C TYR A 471 -9.50 16.05 -12.90
N THR A 472 -10.67 16.52 -12.47
CA THR A 472 -10.78 17.65 -11.54
C THR A 472 -10.09 17.33 -10.22
N TRP A 473 -10.35 16.14 -9.65
CA TRP A 473 -9.71 15.71 -8.42
C TRP A 473 -8.22 15.49 -8.61
N LEU A 474 -7.79 14.84 -9.71
CA LEU A 474 -6.38 14.65 -9.98
C LEU A 474 -5.63 15.97 -10.14
N ALA A 475 -6.23 16.96 -10.81
CA ALA A 475 -5.66 18.30 -10.90
C ALA A 475 -5.46 18.90 -9.51
N GLU A 476 -6.46 18.81 -8.63
CA GLU A 476 -6.32 19.25 -7.23
C GLU A 476 -5.20 18.51 -6.49
N TRP A 477 -5.17 17.18 -6.56
CA TRP A 477 -4.18 16.30 -5.92
C TRP A 477 -2.75 16.48 -6.43
N THR A 478 -2.60 17.06 -7.62
CA THR A 478 -1.31 17.31 -8.27
C THR A 478 -0.94 18.79 -8.25
N ARG A 479 -1.78 19.63 -7.61
CA ARG A 479 -1.69 21.09 -7.55
C ARG A 479 -1.69 21.77 -8.92
N LEU A 480 -2.42 21.21 -9.87
CA LEU A 480 -2.77 21.81 -11.14
C LEU A 480 -4.11 22.56 -11.03
N LYS A 481 -4.42 23.36 -12.05
CA LYS A 481 -5.67 24.11 -12.18
C LYS A 481 -6.51 23.50 -13.29
N HIS A 482 -7.68 23.02 -12.94
CA HIS A 482 -8.63 22.50 -13.93
C HIS A 482 -9.50 23.66 -14.45
N GLU A 483 -9.45 23.95 -15.75
CA GLU A 483 -10.14 25.11 -16.37
C GLU A 483 -11.61 24.83 -16.71
N GLY A 484 -12.22 23.93 -15.96
CA GLY A 484 -13.53 23.37 -16.28
C GLY A 484 -13.48 22.34 -17.41
N ILE A 485 -14.68 21.94 -17.84
CA ILE A 485 -14.89 20.86 -18.81
C ILE A 485 -15.72 21.42 -19.95
N TRP A 486 -15.25 21.28 -21.19
CA TRP A 486 -16.10 21.48 -22.36
C TRP A 486 -16.82 20.18 -22.73
N ARG A 487 -18.10 20.32 -23.07
CA ARG A 487 -18.99 19.21 -23.40
C ARG A 487 -19.46 19.41 -24.83
N ASP A 488 -19.23 18.40 -25.66
CA ASP A 488 -19.76 18.42 -27.01
C ASP A 488 -21.29 18.43 -27.00
N THR A 489 -21.88 19.43 -27.64
CA THR A 489 -23.34 19.61 -27.78
C THR A 489 -23.88 19.02 -29.07
N ASP A 490 -23.01 18.77 -30.05
CA ASP A 490 -23.40 18.56 -31.45
C ASP A 490 -23.25 17.08 -31.89
N GLY A 491 -22.81 16.21 -30.98
CA GLY A 491 -22.74 14.76 -31.21
C GLY A 491 -24.11 14.09 -31.50
N PRO A 492 -24.10 12.83 -31.97
CA PRO A 492 -25.33 12.07 -32.23
C PRO A 492 -26.10 11.79 -30.94
N ASP A 493 -27.43 11.67 -31.03
CA ASP A 493 -28.26 11.21 -29.92
C ASP A 493 -28.13 9.69 -29.74
N CYS A 494 -28.43 9.21 -28.53
CA CYS A 494 -28.43 7.77 -28.25
C CYS A 494 -29.51 7.07 -29.10
N PRO A 495 -29.17 5.98 -29.81
CA PRO A 495 -30.15 5.26 -30.64
C PRO A 495 -31.05 4.31 -29.82
N PHE A 496 -30.82 4.20 -28.50
CA PHE A 496 -31.57 3.32 -27.60
C PHE A 496 -32.63 4.09 -26.82
N ASP A 497 -33.62 3.37 -26.29
CA ASP A 497 -34.64 3.97 -25.44
C ASP A 497 -34.03 4.60 -24.18
N ALA A 498 -34.63 5.67 -23.67
CA ALA A 498 -34.12 6.40 -22.51
C ALA A 498 -34.05 5.55 -21.22
N SER A 499 -34.79 4.44 -21.15
CA SER A 499 -34.71 3.46 -20.06
C SER A 499 -33.48 2.55 -20.15
N GLU A 500 -32.85 2.45 -21.32
CA GLU A 500 -31.65 1.64 -21.57
C GLU A 500 -30.36 2.42 -21.27
N THR A 501 -30.33 3.04 -20.09
CA THR A 501 -29.28 3.98 -19.65
C THR A 501 -27.86 3.44 -19.84
N LEU A 502 -27.63 2.16 -19.55
CA LEU A 502 -26.32 1.52 -19.72
C LEU A 502 -25.90 1.38 -21.19
N LYS A 503 -26.85 1.12 -22.10
CA LYS A 503 -26.54 1.06 -23.53
C LYS A 503 -26.20 2.45 -24.06
N CYS A 504 -26.93 3.48 -23.62
CA CYS A 504 -26.60 4.86 -23.93
C CYS A 504 -25.25 5.27 -23.35
N PHE A 505 -24.92 4.87 -22.12
CA PHE A 505 -23.59 5.09 -21.54
C PHE A 505 -22.47 4.57 -22.43
N PHE A 506 -22.55 3.30 -22.86
CA PHE A 506 -21.52 2.70 -23.70
C PHE A 506 -21.46 3.34 -25.09
N PHE A 507 -22.61 3.67 -25.67
CA PHE A 507 -22.66 4.42 -26.92
C PHE A 507 -21.90 5.74 -26.80
N PHE A 508 -22.27 6.60 -25.85
CA PHE A 508 -21.65 7.91 -25.67
C PHE A 508 -20.20 7.85 -25.20
N LYS A 509 -19.83 6.80 -24.45
CA LYS A 509 -18.45 6.60 -24.01
C LYS A 509 -17.49 6.41 -25.17
N ASP A 510 -17.93 5.84 -26.28
CA ASP A 510 -17.04 5.43 -27.36
C ASP A 510 -17.10 6.31 -28.61
N ILE A 511 -18.02 7.29 -28.67
CA ILE A 511 -18.06 8.27 -29.77
C ILE A 511 -16.91 9.27 -29.69
N ASP A 512 -16.62 9.87 -30.85
CA ASP A 512 -15.70 10.98 -30.95
C ASP A 512 -16.26 12.25 -30.29
N VAL A 513 -15.34 13.08 -29.80
CA VAL A 513 -15.61 14.42 -29.29
C VAL A 513 -15.64 15.39 -30.47
N GLY A 514 -16.77 16.06 -30.66
CA GLY A 514 -16.97 17.08 -31.69
C GLY A 514 -16.15 18.35 -31.46
N LEU A 515 -16.52 19.43 -32.16
CA LEU A 515 -15.80 20.70 -32.10
C LEU A 515 -16.75 21.90 -32.15
N ASN A 516 -16.73 22.73 -31.11
CA ASN A 516 -17.26 24.09 -31.17
C ASN A 516 -16.10 25.10 -31.30
N ARG A 517 -15.89 25.62 -32.51
CA ARG A 517 -14.73 26.46 -32.83
C ARG A 517 -14.66 27.72 -31.98
N THR A 518 -15.77 28.46 -31.89
CA THR A 518 -15.85 29.73 -31.15
C THR A 518 -15.59 29.51 -29.67
N HIS A 519 -16.19 28.46 -29.10
CA HIS A 519 -15.98 28.13 -27.69
C HIS A 519 -14.53 27.75 -27.41
N LEU A 520 -13.95 26.85 -28.20
CA LEU A 520 -12.57 26.40 -28.00
C LEU A 520 -11.57 27.57 -28.11
N ALA A 521 -11.75 28.46 -29.10
CA ALA A 521 -10.91 29.64 -29.26
C ALA A 521 -10.97 30.56 -28.03
N LEU A 522 -12.17 30.92 -27.58
CA LEU A 522 -12.36 31.77 -26.40
C LEU A 522 -11.81 31.15 -25.13
N TRP A 523 -12.07 29.85 -24.92
CA TRP A 523 -11.60 29.12 -23.75
C TRP A 523 -10.07 29.04 -23.72
N THR A 524 -9.45 28.71 -24.86
CA THR A 524 -7.99 28.67 -25.01
C THR A 524 -7.35 30.04 -24.75
N ALA A 525 -7.89 31.10 -25.33
CA ALA A 525 -7.39 32.46 -25.13
C ALA A 525 -7.41 32.87 -23.65
N GLN A 526 -8.52 32.59 -22.95
CA GLN A 526 -8.66 32.89 -21.52
C GLN A 526 -7.67 32.09 -20.67
N THR A 527 -7.52 30.79 -20.93
CA THR A 527 -6.58 29.95 -20.18
C THR A 527 -5.13 30.37 -20.42
N LEU A 528 -4.74 30.70 -21.66
CA LEU A 528 -3.40 31.19 -21.96
C LEU A 528 -3.11 32.53 -21.29
N GLN A 529 -4.09 33.45 -21.23
CA GLN A 529 -3.95 34.72 -20.53
C GLN A 529 -3.71 34.52 -19.03
N LYS A 530 -4.46 33.61 -18.38
CA LYS A 530 -4.25 33.25 -16.98
C LYS A 530 -2.86 32.65 -16.76
N ALA A 531 -2.46 31.70 -17.61
CA ALA A 531 -1.15 31.06 -17.52
C ALA A 531 0.00 32.05 -17.69
N GLN A 532 -0.14 33.04 -18.58
CA GLN A 532 0.84 34.10 -18.77
C GLN A 532 0.94 35.00 -17.54
N LEU A 533 -0.19 35.42 -16.96
CA LEU A 533 -0.20 36.27 -15.77
C LEU A 533 0.45 35.56 -14.57
N ASP A 534 0.11 34.29 -14.35
CA ASP A 534 0.65 33.52 -13.24
C ASP A 534 2.15 33.29 -13.37
N LYS A 535 2.65 33.08 -14.60
CA LYS A 535 4.11 33.01 -14.84
C LYS A 535 4.81 34.32 -14.53
N GLN A 536 4.23 35.45 -14.94
CA GLN A 536 4.79 36.78 -14.63
C GLN A 536 4.87 36.99 -13.11
N GLN A 537 3.80 36.68 -12.38
CA GLN A 537 3.77 36.77 -10.92
C GLN A 537 4.80 35.86 -10.24
N GLN A 538 4.98 34.63 -10.74
CA GLN A 538 6.00 33.71 -10.22
C GLN A 538 7.42 34.22 -10.47
N GLN A 539 7.68 34.84 -11.62
CA GLN A 539 8.98 35.46 -11.93
C GLN A 539 9.23 36.69 -11.04
N GLU A 540 8.23 37.54 -10.83
CA GLU A 540 8.31 38.68 -9.92
C GLU A 540 8.57 38.26 -8.47
N ALA A 541 7.87 37.24 -7.98
CA ALA A 541 8.11 36.69 -6.64
C ALA A 541 9.53 36.10 -6.49
N ALA A 542 9.99 35.32 -7.48
CA ALA A 542 11.33 34.74 -7.45
C ALA A 542 12.44 35.82 -7.50
N THR A 543 12.23 36.91 -8.25
CA THR A 543 13.18 38.03 -8.29
C THR A 543 13.16 38.88 -7.03
N ALA A 544 12.01 39.02 -6.38
CA ALA A 544 11.88 39.69 -5.09
C ALA A 544 12.57 38.91 -3.95
N ASP A 545 12.42 37.58 -3.91
CA ASP A 545 13.04 36.72 -2.89
C ASP A 545 14.57 36.72 -2.98
N LEU A 546 15.12 36.74 -4.21
CA LEU A 546 16.56 36.86 -4.45
C LEU A 546 17.15 38.18 -3.94
N ASN A 547 16.35 39.24 -3.86
CA ASN A 547 16.79 40.54 -3.34
C ASN A 547 16.67 40.63 -1.81
N HIS A 548 15.95 39.73 -1.15
CA HIS A 548 15.59 39.85 0.27
C HIS A 548 16.28 38.85 1.23
N THR A 549 17.02 37.83 0.77
CA THR A 549 17.61 36.82 1.66
C THR A 549 19.15 36.76 1.66
N GLN A 550 19.73 37.07 2.83
CA GLN A 550 20.98 36.46 3.30
C GLN A 550 20.76 34.95 3.51
N ILE A 551 21.81 34.20 3.19
CA ILE A 551 21.98 32.75 3.14
C ILE A 551 21.51 32.06 4.45
N ALA A 552 20.58 31.09 4.35
CA ALA A 552 20.62 29.77 5.05
C ALA A 552 19.28 28.99 5.09
N ALA A 553 18.11 29.59 4.81
CA ALA A 553 16.83 28.91 5.04
C ALA A 553 16.03 28.52 3.76
N ALA A 554 16.57 28.77 2.56
CA ALA A 554 15.84 28.54 1.30
C ALA A 554 16.01 27.13 0.71
N ALA A 555 16.92 26.30 1.25
CA ALA A 555 17.18 24.97 0.70
C ALA A 555 16.00 23.98 0.89
N ASP A 556 15.18 24.18 1.93
CA ASP A 556 14.00 23.32 2.19
C ASP A 556 12.70 23.84 1.55
N ALA A 557 12.63 25.13 1.18
CA ALA A 557 11.45 25.72 0.55
C ALA A 557 11.54 25.75 -0.98
N LEU A 558 12.76 25.70 -1.54
CA LEU A 558 13.03 25.72 -2.97
C LEU A 558 13.97 24.57 -3.34
N GLY A 559 13.40 23.36 -3.39
CA GLY A 559 13.89 22.24 -4.18
C GLY A 559 15.42 22.10 -4.31
N GLY A 560 16.12 21.86 -3.20
CA GLY A 560 17.35 21.08 -3.32
C GLY A 560 17.03 19.84 -4.15
N GLY A 561 17.81 19.55 -5.20
CA GLY A 561 17.51 18.53 -6.23
C GLY A 561 17.38 17.08 -5.74
N SER A 562 17.21 16.88 -4.44
CA SER A 562 16.93 15.62 -3.77
C SER A 562 15.43 15.34 -3.79
N CYS A 563 15.04 14.25 -4.44
CA CYS A 563 13.70 13.68 -4.29
C CYS A 563 13.57 12.95 -2.94
N PRO A 564 12.34 12.79 -2.40
CA PRO A 564 12.11 11.94 -1.25
C PRO A 564 12.73 10.55 -1.47
N CYS A 565 13.48 10.04 -0.49
CA CYS A 565 14.19 8.75 -0.52
C CYS A 565 15.50 8.68 -1.35
N ASP A 566 16.06 9.81 -1.77
CA ASP A 566 17.36 9.85 -2.47
C ASP A 566 18.56 9.38 -1.63
N HIS A 567 18.50 9.53 -0.30
CA HIS A 567 19.56 9.10 0.61
C HIS A 567 19.72 7.57 0.68
N VAL A 568 18.65 6.80 0.40
CA VAL A 568 18.71 5.32 0.36
C VAL A 568 19.13 4.82 -1.02
N ASP A 569 18.69 5.48 -2.09
CA ASP A 569 18.93 5.00 -3.46
C ASP A 569 20.32 5.34 -4.01
N SER A 570 21.03 6.31 -3.42
CA SER A 570 22.39 6.69 -3.82
C SER A 570 23.48 5.78 -3.28
N LEU A 571 23.20 4.99 -2.23
CA LEU A 571 24.18 4.12 -1.57
C LEU A 571 24.50 2.83 -2.34
N GLU A 572 23.78 2.53 -3.42
CA GLU A 572 23.90 1.25 -4.14
C GLU A 572 24.38 1.37 -5.59
N HIS A 573 24.79 2.56 -6.05
CA HIS A 573 25.64 2.65 -7.25
C HIS A 573 27.11 2.34 -6.91
N VAL A 574 27.34 1.17 -6.31
CA VAL A 574 28.65 0.50 -6.41
C VAL A 574 28.54 -0.38 -7.65
N SER A 575 29.20 0.05 -8.72
CA SER A 575 29.25 -0.68 -9.99
C SER A 575 29.81 -2.10 -9.77
N PRO A 576 29.24 -3.15 -10.39
CA PRO A 576 29.95 -4.41 -10.56
C PRO A 576 30.99 -4.18 -11.68
N VAL A 577 32.18 -3.75 -11.29
CA VAL A 577 33.37 -3.81 -12.13
C VAL A 577 34.35 -4.72 -11.38
N ASP A 578 34.70 -5.81 -12.05
CA ASP A 578 35.78 -6.76 -11.78
C ASP A 578 35.63 -7.74 -10.60
N GLU A 579 34.95 -8.86 -10.86
CA GLU A 579 35.29 -10.16 -10.27
C GLU A 579 35.10 -11.29 -11.31
N GLU A 580 35.99 -11.32 -12.31
CA GLU A 580 36.45 -12.55 -12.95
C GLU A 580 37.97 -12.43 -13.18
N ALA A 581 38.72 -12.94 -12.20
CA ALA A 581 40.11 -13.40 -12.31
C ALA A 581 40.27 -14.66 -11.45
#